data_AF-A0A6A4TJS2-F1
#
_entry.id   AF-A0A6A4TJS2-F1
#
_cell.length_a   1.000
_cell.length_b   1.000
_cell.length_c   1.000
_cell.angle_alpha   90.00
_cell.angle_beta   90.00
_cell.angle_gamma   90.00
#
_symmetry.space_group_name_H-M   'P 1'
#
loop_
_entity.id
_entity.type
_entity.pdbx_description
1 polymer ?
#
loop_
_entity_poly.entity_id
_entity_poly.type
_entity_poly.pdbx_seq_one_letter_code
_entity_poly.pdbx_strand_id
1 'polypeptide(L)'
;MVVKLGRFTQEERDTVKIIQSTFGEEAVRYLLVLFTHGDKLKKQTIESFVSKSGELQELIEVCYGRYHVFDNQAKDQGQTDQLLEKINRMTLENDGGYYTAKMFTKAKKASKAEKKRFSKERKAAEQQRRNALKAEVDREMNLTRESKEHGNCILQ
;
A
#
# COMPACT_ATOMS: atom_id res chain seq x y z
N MET A 1 12.74 2.66 -8.00
CA MET A 1 12.44 3.65 -6.95
C MET A 1 13.73 4.26 -6.47
N VAL A 2 13.80 5.58 -6.25
CA VAL A 2 15.03 6.25 -5.80
C VAL A 2 14.89 6.65 -4.33
N VAL A 3 15.86 6.31 -3.50
CA VAL A 3 15.89 6.61 -2.07
C VAL A 3 17.20 7.32 -1.74
N LYS A 4 17.17 8.39 -0.96
CA LYS A 4 18.38 9.11 -0.56
C LYS A 4 18.96 8.50 0.71
N LEU A 5 20.25 8.17 0.71
CA LEU A 5 20.91 7.70 1.92
C LEU A 5 20.85 8.74 3.04
N GLY A 6 20.47 8.27 4.23
CA GLY A 6 20.23 9.08 5.42
C GLY A 6 18.87 9.78 5.48
N ARG A 7 17.98 9.58 4.50
CA ARG A 7 16.60 10.08 4.53
C ARG A 7 15.65 9.00 4.03
N PHE A 8 14.94 8.37 4.97
CA PHE A 8 13.81 7.50 4.69
C PHE A 8 12.62 7.96 5.55
N THR A 9 11.56 8.38 4.89
CA THR A 9 10.41 9.07 5.44
C THR A 9 9.13 8.31 5.10
N GLN A 10 8.02 8.74 5.71
CA GLN A 10 6.70 8.20 5.41
C GLN A 10 6.35 8.29 3.92
N GLU A 11 6.81 9.33 3.22
CA GLU A 11 6.56 9.52 1.79
C GLU A 11 7.21 8.39 0.97
N GLU A 12 8.46 8.03 1.27
CA GLU A 12 9.12 6.90 0.60
C GLU A 12 8.43 5.57 0.94
N ARG A 13 7.94 5.37 2.16
CA ARG A 13 7.16 4.17 2.54
C ARG A 13 5.85 4.07 1.76
N ASP A 14 5.09 5.15 1.71
CA ASP A 14 3.78 5.17 1.07
C ASP A 14 3.91 5.03 -0.45
N THR A 15 5.05 5.41 -1.03
CA THR A 15 5.32 5.27 -2.47
C THR A 15 5.18 3.82 -2.94
N VAL A 16 5.67 2.82 -2.18
CA VAL A 16 5.54 1.40 -2.57
C VAL A 16 4.07 0.98 -2.60
N LYS A 17 3.31 1.34 -1.55
CA LYS A 17 1.87 1.08 -1.46
C LYS A 17 1.09 1.77 -2.59
N ILE A 18 1.49 2.98 -2.95
CA ILE A 18 0.92 3.72 -4.09
C ILE A 18 1.23 2.97 -5.40
N ILE A 19 2.45 2.46 -5.57
CA ILE A 19 2.81 1.69 -6.76
C ILE A 19 1.97 0.42 -6.86
N GLN A 20 1.88 -0.39 -5.79
CA GLN A 20 1.07 -1.60 -5.79
C GLN A 20 -0.42 -1.32 -6.05
N SER A 21 -0.99 -0.31 -5.38
CA SER A 21 -2.41 0.06 -5.57
C SER A 21 -2.72 0.63 -6.97
N THR A 22 -1.74 1.26 -7.62
CA THR A 22 -1.91 1.90 -8.94
C THR A 22 -1.57 0.97 -10.09
N PHE A 23 -0.46 0.24 -9.98
CA PHE A 23 0.11 -0.61 -11.02
C PHE A 23 -0.13 -2.11 -10.78
N GLY A 24 -0.74 -2.46 -9.64
CA GLY A 24 -1.02 -3.83 -9.22
C GLY A 24 0.12 -4.41 -8.40
N GLU A 25 -0.19 -5.41 -7.57
CA GLU A 25 0.78 -6.09 -6.70
C GLU A 25 1.99 -6.64 -7.48
N GLU A 26 1.78 -7.17 -8.68
CA GLU A 26 2.85 -7.68 -9.53
C GLU A 26 3.83 -6.61 -10.03
N ALA A 27 3.53 -5.31 -9.88
CA ALA A 27 4.42 -4.24 -10.32
C ALA A 27 5.76 -4.25 -9.57
N VAL A 28 5.77 -4.68 -8.31
CA VAL A 28 7.00 -4.75 -7.51
C VAL A 28 8.01 -5.75 -8.08
N ARG A 29 7.57 -6.71 -8.91
CA ARG A 29 8.46 -7.62 -9.65
C ARG A 29 9.36 -6.93 -10.66
N TYR A 30 9.03 -5.72 -11.10
CA TYR A 30 9.82 -4.95 -12.06
C TYR A 30 10.51 -3.73 -11.42
N LEU A 31 10.56 -3.69 -10.09
CA LEU A 31 11.14 -2.60 -9.31
C LEU A 31 12.50 -2.98 -8.73
N LEU A 32 13.41 -2.01 -8.82
CA LEU A 32 14.71 -1.99 -8.16
C LEU A 32 14.81 -0.71 -7.32
N VAL A 33 15.34 -0.83 -6.11
CA VAL A 33 15.60 0.31 -5.21
C VAL A 33 16.98 0.89 -5.50
N LEU A 34 17.04 2.16 -5.88
CA LEU A 34 18.28 2.89 -6.12
C LEU A 34 18.56 3.81 -4.95
N PHE A 35 19.51 3.45 -4.10
CA PHE A 35 20.03 4.30 -3.05
C PHE A 35 21.00 5.33 -3.64
N THR A 36 20.73 6.62 -3.48
CA THR A 36 21.59 7.71 -3.97
C THR A 36 22.40 8.32 -2.83
N HIS A 37 23.42 9.10 -3.19
CA HIS A 37 24.40 9.65 -2.25
C HIS A 37 25.20 8.52 -1.57
N GLY A 38 25.69 7.57 -2.37
CA GLY A 38 26.52 6.45 -1.93
C GLY A 38 27.74 6.88 -1.11
N ASP A 39 28.29 8.07 -1.39
CA ASP A 39 29.37 8.71 -0.63
C ASP A 39 29.08 8.78 0.88
N LYS A 40 27.81 8.87 1.28
CA LYS A 40 27.39 8.96 2.67
C LYS A 40 27.54 7.67 3.47
N LEU A 41 27.68 6.52 2.81
CA LEU A 41 27.95 5.26 3.50
C LEU A 41 29.34 5.25 4.17
N LYS A 42 30.29 6.06 3.68
CA LYS A 42 31.67 6.12 4.19
C LYS A 42 32.29 4.72 4.28
N LYS A 43 32.50 4.19 5.49
CA LYS A 43 33.05 2.84 5.75
C LYS A 43 31.98 1.79 6.05
N GLN A 44 30.71 2.18 6.04
CA GLN A 44 29.58 1.30 6.30
C GLN A 44 29.16 0.59 5.01
N THR A 45 28.77 -0.68 5.11
CA THR A 45 28.09 -1.35 3.98
C THR A 45 26.62 -0.94 3.91
N ILE A 46 26.02 -1.11 2.73
CA ILE A 46 24.59 -0.85 2.55
C ILE A 46 23.73 -1.80 3.39
N GLU A 47 24.14 -3.05 3.54
CA GLU A 47 23.44 -4.06 4.34
C GLU A 47 23.40 -3.63 5.82
N SER A 48 24.52 -3.15 6.35
CA SER A 48 24.59 -2.62 7.72
C SER A 48 23.75 -1.34 7.88
N PHE A 49 23.58 -0.55 6.83
CA PHE A 49 22.73 0.64 6.87
C PHE A 49 21.25 0.25 6.89
N VAL A 50 20.84 -0.63 5.99
CA VAL A 50 19.47 -1.15 5.88
C VAL A 50 19.06 -1.87 7.15
N SER A 51 19.94 -2.68 7.76
CA SER A 51 19.62 -3.46 8.96
C SER A 51 19.25 -2.62 10.19
N LYS A 52 19.49 -1.30 10.15
CA LYS A 52 19.12 -0.36 11.21
C LYS A 52 17.67 0.11 11.13
N SER A 53 16.95 -0.21 10.05
CA SER A 53 15.56 0.17 9.85
C SER A 53 14.76 -1.01 9.29
N GLY A 54 13.83 -1.53 10.09
CA GLY A 54 12.92 -2.60 9.65
C GLY A 54 12.09 -2.20 8.43
N GLU A 55 11.79 -0.91 8.29
CA GLU A 55 11.02 -0.39 7.15
C GLU A 55 11.85 -0.39 5.85
N LEU A 56 13.16 -0.12 5.93
CA LEU A 56 14.07 -0.26 4.79
C LEU A 56 14.29 -1.73 4.42
N GLN A 57 14.33 -2.62 5.42
CA GLN A 57 14.39 -4.06 5.18
C GLN A 57 13.13 -4.52 4.44
N GLU A 58 11.95 -4.14 4.93
CA GLU A 58 10.66 -4.46 4.30
C GLU A 58 10.60 -3.94 2.85
N LEU A 59 11.04 -2.70 2.60
CA LEU A 59 11.11 -2.13 1.25
C LEU A 59 11.94 -3.01 0.30
N ILE A 60 13.12 -3.43 0.74
CA ILE A 60 14.02 -4.26 -0.06
C ILE A 60 13.42 -5.65 -0.27
N GLU A 61 12.82 -6.23 0.76
CA GLU A 61 12.13 -7.54 0.68
C GLU A 61 10.97 -7.52 -0.30
N VAL A 62 10.11 -6.50 -0.25
CA VAL A 62 9.01 -6.29 -1.22
C VAL A 62 9.55 -6.14 -2.65
N CYS A 63 10.75 -5.58 -2.80
CA CYS A 63 11.43 -5.47 -4.09
C CYS A 63 12.29 -6.71 -4.42
N TYR A 64 12.04 -7.86 -3.78
CA TYR A 64 12.73 -9.15 -4.00
C TYR A 64 14.24 -9.08 -3.75
N GLY A 65 14.67 -8.30 -2.76
CA GLY A 65 16.08 -8.10 -2.46
C GLY A 65 16.83 -7.20 -3.45
N ARG A 66 16.13 -6.58 -4.41
CA ARG A 66 16.78 -5.84 -5.51
C ARG A 66 17.02 -4.39 -5.14
N TYR A 67 18.29 -4.07 -4.97
CA TYR A 67 18.74 -2.71 -4.78
C TYR A 67 20.12 -2.44 -5.41
N HIS A 68 20.45 -1.16 -5.56
CA HIS A 68 21.76 -0.69 -5.99
C HIS A 68 22.09 0.61 -5.25
N VAL A 69 23.38 0.86 -5.00
CA VAL A 69 23.87 2.10 -4.39
C VAL A 69 24.62 2.88 -5.44
N PHE A 70 24.25 4.14 -5.60
CA PHE A 70 24.79 5.05 -6.58
C PHE A 70 25.38 6.28 -5.90
N ASP A 71 26.64 6.58 -6.21
CA ASP A 71 27.30 7.81 -5.79
C ASP A 71 27.24 8.84 -6.93
N ASN A 72 26.30 9.78 -6.81
CA ASN A 72 26.09 10.84 -7.78
C ASN A 72 27.26 11.83 -7.89
N GLN A 73 28.23 11.81 -6.97
CA GLN A 73 29.43 12.65 -7.02
C GLN A 73 30.61 11.95 -7.69
N ALA A 74 30.55 10.62 -7.82
CA ALA A 74 31.58 9.85 -8.50
C ALA A 74 31.50 10.07 -10.01
N LYS A 75 32.67 10.24 -10.66
CA LYS A 75 32.79 10.21 -12.13
C LYS A 75 32.95 8.79 -12.68
N ASP A 76 32.78 7.80 -11.82
CA ASP A 76 32.98 6.40 -12.15
C ASP A 76 31.84 5.87 -13.04
N GLN A 77 32.16 5.57 -14.29
CA GLN A 77 31.20 4.99 -15.23
C GLN A 77 30.82 3.55 -14.84
N GLY A 78 31.67 2.83 -14.09
CA GLY A 78 31.43 1.44 -13.70
C GLY A 78 30.18 1.24 -12.83
N GLN A 79 29.74 2.26 -12.09
CA GLN A 79 28.48 2.19 -11.33
C GLN A 79 27.27 2.07 -12.25
N THR A 80 27.31 2.72 -13.42
CA THR A 80 26.25 2.63 -14.41
C THR A 80 26.19 1.23 -15.01
N ASP A 81 27.34 0.65 -15.33
CA ASP A 81 27.42 -0.72 -15.86
C ASP A 81 26.87 -1.74 -14.86
N GLN A 82 27.27 -1.65 -13.59
CA GLN A 82 26.76 -2.51 -12.51
C GLN A 82 25.25 -2.35 -12.29
N LEU A 83 24.71 -1.14 -12.44
CA LEU A 83 23.27 -0.91 -12.37
C LEU A 83 22.55 -1.58 -13.55
N LEU A 84 23.08 -1.44 -14.77
CA LEU A 84 22.54 -2.08 -15.98
C LEU A 84 22.59 -3.60 -15.89
N GLU A 85 23.66 -4.18 -15.37
CA GLU A 85 23.75 -5.63 -15.10
C GLU A 85 22.65 -6.11 -14.15
N LYS A 86 22.38 -5.36 -13.08
CA LYS A 86 21.29 -5.68 -12.14
C LYS A 86 19.91 -5.59 -12.81
N ILE A 87 19.70 -4.60 -13.69
CA ILE A 87 18.45 -4.46 -14.46
C ILE A 87 18.29 -5.62 -15.44
N ASN A 88 19.37 -6.03 -16.12
CA ASN A 88 19.35 -7.18 -17.03
C ASN A 88 19.03 -8.48 -16.27
N ARG A 89 19.66 -8.70 -15.11
CA ARG A 89 19.36 -9.85 -14.24
C ARG A 89 17.90 -9.83 -13.77
N MET A 90 17.39 -8.69 -13.31
CA MET A 90 15.98 -8.54 -12.94
C MET A 90 15.04 -8.88 -14.10
N THR A 91 15.42 -8.54 -15.34
CA THR A 91 14.62 -8.85 -16.53
C THR A 91 14.61 -10.37 -16.79
N LEU A 92 15.74 -11.05 -16.65
CA LEU A 92 15.84 -12.50 -16.77
C LEU A 92 15.04 -13.23 -15.67
N GLU A 93 15.12 -12.76 -14.43
CA GLU A 93 14.30 -13.26 -13.30
C GLU A 93 12.79 -13.08 -13.52
N ASN A 94 12.40 -12.18 -14.43
CA ASN A 94 11.02 -11.97 -14.86
C ASN A 94 10.73 -12.61 -16.22
N ASP A 95 11.37 -13.74 -16.53
CA ASP A 95 11.18 -14.52 -17.76
C ASP A 95 11.48 -13.73 -19.04
N GLY A 96 12.40 -12.76 -18.96
CA GLY A 96 12.69 -11.83 -20.06
C GLY A 96 11.60 -10.80 -20.31
N GLY A 97 10.56 -10.76 -19.47
CA GLY A 97 9.41 -9.89 -19.61
C GLY A 97 9.60 -8.50 -19.02
N TYR A 98 8.63 -7.65 -19.30
CA TYR A 98 8.54 -6.29 -18.77
C TYR A 98 7.11 -6.00 -18.33
N TYR A 99 6.94 -4.95 -17.52
CA TYR A 99 5.62 -4.50 -17.13
C TYR A 99 4.85 -3.96 -18.34
N THR A 100 3.62 -4.44 -18.58
CA THR A 100 2.86 -4.14 -19.80
C THR A 100 1.61 -3.29 -19.56
N ALA A 101 1.14 -2.61 -20.61
CA ALA A 101 -0.15 -1.91 -20.60
C ALA A 101 -1.35 -2.85 -20.29
N LYS A 102 -1.24 -4.13 -20.66
CA LYS A 102 -2.24 -5.16 -20.31
C LYS A 102 -2.28 -5.40 -18.80
N MET A 103 -1.11 -5.49 -18.15
CA MET A 103 -1.00 -5.60 -16.69
C MET A 103 -1.57 -4.36 -16.00
N PHE A 104 -1.22 -3.16 -16.50
CA PHE A 104 -1.79 -1.90 -15.98
C PHE A 104 -3.31 -1.84 -16.10
N THR A 105 -3.85 -2.24 -17.25
CA THR A 105 -5.30 -2.30 -17.47
C THR A 105 -5.97 -3.29 -16.50
N LYS A 106 -5.33 -4.44 -16.23
CA LYS A 106 -5.81 -5.42 -15.24
C LYS A 106 -5.81 -4.82 -13.84
N ALA A 107 -4.72 -4.16 -13.43
CA ALA A 107 -4.61 -3.49 -12.14
C ALA A 107 -5.70 -2.42 -11.95
N LYS A 108 -5.88 -1.55 -12.95
CA LYS A 108 -6.93 -0.52 -12.93
C LYS A 108 -8.34 -1.11 -12.80
N LYS A 109 -8.63 -2.21 -13.50
CA LYS A 109 -9.91 -2.92 -13.40
C LYS A 109 -10.12 -3.51 -12.00
N ALA A 110 -9.10 -4.16 -11.45
CA ALA A 110 -9.14 -4.72 -10.09
C ALA A 110 -9.39 -3.63 -9.04
N SER A 111 -8.60 -2.55 -9.06
CA SER A 111 -8.76 -1.39 -8.16
C SER A 111 -10.16 -0.78 -8.25
N LYS A 112 -10.72 -0.63 -9.47
CA LYS A 112 -12.10 -0.13 -9.66
C LYS A 112 -13.15 -1.10 -9.11
N ALA A 113 -12.95 -2.40 -9.27
CA ALA A 113 -13.86 -3.41 -8.76
C ALA A 113 -13.87 -3.44 -7.22
N GLU A 114 -12.70 -3.37 -6.60
CA GLU A 114 -12.53 -3.34 -5.15
C GLU A 114 -13.15 -2.07 -4.54
N LYS A 115 -12.87 -0.88 -5.09
CA LYS A 115 -13.51 0.38 -4.67
C LYS A 115 -15.03 0.30 -4.75
N LYS A 116 -15.57 -0.34 -5.80
CA LYS A 116 -17.02 -0.55 -5.94
C LYS A 116 -17.56 -1.52 -4.89
N ARG A 117 -16.85 -2.61 -4.57
CA ARG A 117 -17.25 -3.56 -3.53
C ARG A 117 -17.28 -2.90 -2.16
N PHE A 118 -16.19 -2.25 -1.78
CA PHE A 118 -16.08 -1.53 -0.52
C PHE A 118 -17.16 -0.43 -0.38
N SER A 119 -17.45 0.31 -1.45
CA SER A 119 -18.54 1.29 -1.44
C SER A 119 -19.92 0.65 -1.23
N LYS A 120 -20.19 -0.50 -1.85
CA LYS A 120 -21.46 -1.22 -1.67
C LYS A 120 -21.59 -1.78 -0.26
N GLU A 121 -20.54 -2.40 0.27
CA GLU A 121 -20.50 -2.95 1.63
C GLU A 121 -20.72 -1.86 2.68
N ARG A 122 -20.05 -0.71 2.54
CA ARG A 122 -20.27 0.44 3.43
C ARG A 122 -21.71 0.95 3.39
N LYS A 123 -22.31 1.06 2.20
CA LYS A 123 -23.72 1.47 2.08
C LYS A 123 -24.68 0.46 2.70
N ALA A 124 -24.43 -0.84 2.52
CA ALA A 124 -25.23 -1.90 3.10
C ALA A 124 -25.14 -1.90 4.63
N ALA A 125 -23.93 -1.78 5.19
CA ALA A 125 -23.70 -1.70 6.63
C ALA A 125 -24.36 -0.45 7.24
N GLU A 126 -24.28 0.69 6.57
CA GLU A 126 -24.95 1.92 7.00
C GLU A 126 -26.48 1.77 6.99
N GLN A 127 -27.05 1.16 5.94
CA GLN A 127 -28.48 0.92 5.86
C GLN A 127 -28.97 -0.05 6.94
N GLN A 128 -28.22 -1.13 7.20
CA GLN A 128 -28.53 -2.07 8.27
C GLN A 128 -28.51 -1.37 9.63
N ARG A 129 -27.50 -0.54 9.90
CA ARG A 129 -27.41 0.24 11.15
C ARG A 129 -28.61 1.19 11.31
N ARG A 130 -29.02 1.88 10.25
CA ARG A 130 -30.21 2.75 10.26
C ARG A 130 -31.49 1.97 10.52
N ASN A 131 -31.67 0.82 9.88
CA ASN A 131 -32.85 -0.03 10.06
C ASN A 131 -32.92 -0.60 11.49
N ALA A 132 -31.79 -1.06 12.03
CA ALA A 132 -31.72 -1.55 13.41
C ALA A 132 -32.06 -0.46 14.43
N LEU A 133 -31.52 0.75 14.25
CA LEU A 133 -31.84 1.88 15.12
C LEU A 133 -33.32 2.27 15.02
N LYS A 134 -33.89 2.27 13.81
CA LYS A 134 -35.32 2.55 13.62
C LYS A 134 -36.19 1.51 14.34
N ALA A 135 -35.87 0.22 14.20
CA ALA A 135 -36.61 -0.84 14.86
C ALA A 135 -36.53 -0.76 16.39
N GLU A 136 -35.42 -0.27 16.95
CA GLU A 136 -35.29 -0.03 18.38
C GLU A 136 -36.17 1.13 18.84
N VAL A 137 -36.12 2.25 18.14
CA VAL A 137 -36.95 3.43 18.44
C VAL A 137 -38.44 3.09 18.33
N ASP A 138 -38.85 2.35 17.29
CA ASP A 138 -40.24 1.93 17.10
C ASP A 138 -40.70 1.01 18.25
N ARG A 139 -39.84 0.11 18.76
CA ARG A 139 -40.14 -0.75 19.92
C ARG A 139 -40.34 0.06 21.20
N GLU A 140 -39.44 1.00 21.49
CA GLU A 140 -39.54 1.88 22.67
C GLU A 140 -40.79 2.77 22.63
N MET A 141 -41.13 3.32 21.45
CA MET A 141 -42.35 4.11 21.27
C MET A 141 -43.62 3.30 21.54
N ASN A 142 -43.67 2.05 21.06
CA ASN A 142 -44.82 1.16 21.28
C ASN A 142 -44.99 0.79 22.76
N LEU A 143 -43.90 0.41 23.45
CA LEU A 143 -43.92 0.12 24.90
C LEU A 143 -44.39 1.32 25.73
N THR A 144 -43.94 2.52 25.35
CA THR A 144 -44.37 3.78 25.98
C THR A 144 -45.86 4.04 25.74
N ARG A 145 -46.38 3.73 24.55
CA ARG A 145 -47.80 3.92 24.20
C ARG A 145 -48.69 2.96 24.99
N GLU A 146 -48.34 1.68 25.03
CA GLU A 146 -49.08 0.65 25.77
C GLU A 146 -49.10 0.94 27.28
N SER A 147 -47.98 1.41 27.84
CA SER A 147 -47.88 1.79 29.25
C SER A 147 -48.79 2.98 29.59
N LYS A 148 -48.93 3.96 28.67
CA LYS A 148 -49.85 5.09 28.83
C LYS A 148 -51.31 4.67 28.70
N GLU A 149 -51.63 3.76 27.79
CA GLU A 149 -52.99 3.24 27.60
C GLU A 149 -53.45 2.40 28.81
N HIS A 150 -52.59 1.53 29.35
CA HIS A 150 -52.89 0.77 30.57
C HIS A 150 -53.01 1.67 31.82
N GLY A 151 -52.14 2.66 31.98
CA GLY A 151 -52.21 3.60 33.11
C GLY A 151 -53.49 4.42 33.14
N ASN A 152 -54.04 4.79 31.98
CA ASN A 152 -55.30 5.53 31.87
C ASN A 152 -56.53 4.67 32.22
N CYS A 153 -56.46 3.36 31.98
CA CYS A 153 -57.57 2.44 32.24
C CYS A 153 -57.75 2.12 33.74
N ILE A 154 -56.69 2.25 34.54
CA ILE A 154 -56.72 2.01 36.00
C ILE A 154 -57.23 3.25 36.77
N LEU A 155 -57.33 4.41 36.11
CA LEU A 155 -57.74 5.69 36.72
C LEU A 155 -59.22 6.07 36.45
N GLN A 156 -60.00 5.22 35.79
CA GLN A 156 -61.47 5.37 35.62
C GLN A 156 -62.22 4.38 36.50
#